data_AF-A0A1M6HJK3-F1
#
_entry.id   AF-A0A1M6HJK3-F1
#
_cell.length_a   1.000
_cell.length_b   1.000
_cell.length_c   1.000
_cell.angle_alpha   90.00
_cell.angle_beta   90.00
_cell.angle_gamma   90.00
#
_symmetry.space_group_name_H-M   'P 1'
#
loop_
_entity.id
_entity.type
_entity.pdbx_description
1 polymer ?
#
loop_
_entity_poly.entity_id
_entity_poly.type
_entity_poly.pdbx_seq_one_letter_code
_entity_poly.pdbx_strand_id
1 'polypeptide(L)'
;MITDREKIIAIIDNDILFPSDAIILLEGDGLNRYQKAVELYNQNIATKIVFSGNITDYEYGSFPFSDVLPYILQEGIPVDAVIHEDRSLNTREQAIEVVKMAIINEWKRLVLVASHEHQYRAYLTFLREVLDKKSDIVLYNAPVRNLRWFNKSDWGIRFERLEQEFVRIERYSQLGHLATYREAINYQKWKELQ
;
A
#
# COMPACT_ATOMS: atom_id res chain seq x y z
N MET A 1 -28.28 8.51 1.07
CA MET A 1 -27.64 8.06 -0.19
C MET A 1 -26.19 7.76 0.10
N ILE A 2 -25.61 6.72 -0.51
CA ILE A 2 -24.20 6.39 -0.37
C ILE A 2 -23.33 7.41 -1.14
N THR A 3 -22.32 7.98 -0.49
CA THR A 3 -21.40 8.97 -1.10
C THR A 3 -20.28 8.26 -1.85
N ASP A 4 -19.47 9.02 -2.60
CA ASP A 4 -18.29 8.46 -3.28
C ASP A 4 -17.25 7.95 -2.27
N ARG A 5 -17.21 8.49 -1.04
CA ARG A 5 -16.36 7.99 0.04
C ARG A 5 -16.70 6.55 0.40
N GLU A 6 -17.97 6.22 0.64
CA GLU A 6 -18.33 4.85 1.00
C GLU A 6 -18.18 3.88 -0.19
N LYS A 7 -18.34 4.37 -1.43
CA LYS A 7 -18.11 3.55 -2.63
C LYS A 7 -16.66 3.14 -2.79
N ILE A 8 -15.70 4.04 -2.55
CA ILE A 8 -14.27 3.68 -2.67
C ILE A 8 -13.86 2.66 -1.60
N ILE A 9 -14.47 2.68 -0.41
CA ILE A 9 -14.22 1.69 0.64
C ILE A 9 -14.61 0.30 0.11
N ALA A 10 -15.82 0.18 -0.46
CA ALA A 10 -16.29 -1.07 -1.05
C ALA A 10 -15.39 -1.57 -2.20
N ILE A 11 -14.87 -0.66 -3.04
CA ILE A 11 -13.95 -1.01 -4.14
C ILE A 11 -12.62 -1.51 -3.58
N ILE A 12 -11.98 -0.74 -2.68
CA ILE A 12 -10.67 -1.06 -2.12
C ILE A 12 -10.71 -2.36 -1.32
N ASP A 13 -11.82 -2.62 -0.61
CA ASP A 13 -11.96 -3.82 0.20
C ASP A 13 -12.29 -5.09 -0.60
N ASN A 14 -12.80 -4.95 -1.82
CA ASN A 14 -13.15 -6.08 -2.70
C ASN A 14 -12.27 -6.14 -3.96
N ASP A 15 -11.07 -5.58 -3.89
CA ASP A 15 -10.18 -5.57 -5.04
C ASP A 15 -9.78 -7.01 -5.44
N ILE A 16 -9.83 -7.30 -6.74
CA ILE A 16 -9.55 -8.63 -7.28
C ILE A 16 -8.10 -8.63 -7.78
N LEU A 17 -7.27 -9.46 -7.17
CA LEU A 17 -5.85 -9.55 -7.51
C LEU A 17 -5.64 -10.36 -8.79
N PHE A 18 -4.73 -9.88 -9.64
CA PHE A 18 -4.24 -10.59 -10.82
C PHE A 18 -2.72 -10.74 -10.73
N PRO A 19 -2.11 -11.65 -11.53
CA PRO A 19 -0.66 -11.71 -11.68
C PRO A 19 -0.09 -10.31 -11.96
N SER A 20 0.89 -9.94 -11.14
CA SER A 20 1.45 -8.60 -11.01
C SER A 20 2.97 -8.66 -11.05
N ASP A 21 3.60 -7.54 -11.37
CA ASP A 21 5.06 -7.45 -11.51
C ASP A 21 5.76 -7.33 -10.15
N ALA A 22 5.12 -6.64 -9.19
CA ALA A 22 5.67 -6.46 -7.85
C ALA A 22 4.59 -6.35 -6.76
N ILE A 23 4.92 -6.88 -5.59
CA ILE A 23 4.22 -6.67 -4.33
C ILE A 23 4.91 -5.53 -3.60
N ILE A 24 4.18 -4.44 -3.33
CA ILE A 24 4.69 -3.25 -2.67
C ILE A 24 4.30 -3.33 -1.18
N LEU A 25 5.26 -3.75 -0.36
CA LEU A 25 5.14 -3.79 1.09
C LEU A 25 5.46 -2.41 1.68
N LEU A 26 4.43 -1.68 2.10
CA LEU A 26 4.61 -0.36 2.69
C LEU A 26 5.07 -0.46 4.16
N GLU A 27 6.11 0.28 4.52
CA GLU A 27 6.61 0.41 5.88
C GLU A 27 5.52 0.92 6.86
N GLY A 28 5.47 0.34 8.06
CA GLY A 28 4.57 0.74 9.15
C GLY A 28 3.75 -0.41 9.75
N ASP A 29 3.11 -0.14 10.89
CA ASP A 29 2.30 -1.11 11.66
C ASP A 29 3.11 -2.33 12.15
N GLY A 30 4.38 -2.12 12.46
CA GLY A 30 5.35 -3.10 12.95
C GLY A 30 5.52 -4.24 11.97
N LEU A 31 5.38 -5.47 12.47
CA LEU A 31 5.52 -6.70 11.70
C LEU A 31 4.19 -7.22 11.12
N ASN A 32 3.09 -6.46 11.17
CA ASN A 32 1.78 -6.96 10.75
C ASN A 32 1.63 -7.08 9.22
N ARG A 33 2.46 -6.38 8.44
CA ARG A 33 2.30 -6.29 6.97
C ARG A 33 3.10 -7.32 6.19
N TYR A 34 4.27 -7.73 6.68
CA TYR A 34 5.17 -8.59 5.89
C TYR A 34 4.53 -9.94 5.55
N GLN A 35 3.75 -10.52 6.47
CA GLN A 35 3.09 -11.81 6.26
C GLN A 35 2.18 -11.79 5.04
N LYS A 36 1.49 -10.67 4.78
CA LYS A 36 0.66 -10.53 3.59
C LYS A 36 1.50 -10.48 2.32
N ALA A 37 2.66 -9.82 2.34
CA ALA A 37 3.55 -9.81 1.18
C ALA A 37 4.12 -11.21 0.90
N VAL A 38 4.50 -11.96 1.93
CA VAL A 38 4.94 -13.36 1.83
C VAL A 38 3.82 -14.26 1.29
N GLU A 39 2.60 -14.11 1.80
CA GLU A 39 1.42 -14.86 1.34
C GLU A 39 1.21 -14.68 -0.17
N LEU A 40 1.24 -13.43 -0.65
CA LEU A 40 1.07 -13.08 -2.06
C LEU A 40 2.19 -13.63 -2.93
N TYR A 41 3.44 -13.58 -2.45
CA TYR A 41 4.57 -14.18 -3.15
C TYR A 41 4.39 -15.70 -3.29
N ASN A 42 4.04 -16.40 -2.21
CA ASN A 42 3.82 -17.84 -2.21
C ASN A 42 2.62 -18.27 -3.08
N GLN A 43 1.64 -17.38 -3.25
CA GLN A 43 0.52 -17.55 -4.19
C GLN A 43 0.90 -17.26 -5.65
N ASN A 44 2.16 -16.92 -5.93
CA ASN A 44 2.66 -16.51 -7.24
C ASN A 44 1.95 -15.26 -7.80
N ILE A 45 1.49 -14.36 -6.94
CA ILE A 45 0.89 -13.08 -7.37
C ILE A 45 1.96 -12.19 -8.00
N ALA A 46 3.16 -12.15 -7.44
CA ALA A 46 4.34 -11.52 -8.05
C ALA A 46 5.62 -12.22 -7.56
N THR A 47 6.71 -12.08 -8.32
CA THR A 47 8.01 -12.67 -7.99
C THR A 47 8.96 -11.69 -7.29
N LYS A 48 8.51 -10.45 -7.03
CA LYS A 48 9.28 -9.41 -6.34
C LYS A 48 8.46 -8.81 -5.20
N ILE A 49 9.10 -8.62 -4.05
CA ILE A 49 8.59 -7.85 -2.92
C ILE A 49 9.44 -6.58 -2.82
N VAL A 50 8.82 -5.42 -2.97
CA VAL A 50 9.46 -4.11 -2.74
C VAL A 50 9.04 -3.64 -1.36
N PHE A 51 9.97 -3.63 -0.41
CA PHE A 51 9.79 -2.92 0.85
C PHE A 51 10.06 -1.42 0.59
N SER A 52 9.05 -0.57 0.80
CA SER A 52 9.15 0.87 0.55
C SER A 52 9.05 1.66 1.85
N GLY A 53 10.11 2.40 2.16
CA GLY A 53 10.25 3.17 3.38
C GLY A 53 11.67 3.13 3.97
N ASN A 54 12.04 4.20 4.66
CA ASN A 54 13.32 4.34 5.33
C ASN A 54 13.20 5.16 6.64
N ILE A 55 12.04 5.12 7.30
CA ILE A 55 11.84 5.83 8.56
C ILE A 55 11.89 4.85 9.73
N THR A 56 12.81 5.09 10.66
CA THR A 56 12.87 4.32 11.92
C THR A 56 12.10 5.09 12.99
N ASP A 57 10.90 4.62 13.30
CA ASP A 57 10.04 5.14 14.36
C ASP A 57 9.25 3.99 15.00
N TYR A 58 9.85 3.33 15.98
CA TYR A 58 9.24 2.18 16.67
C TYR A 58 7.98 2.58 17.44
N GLU A 59 7.89 3.80 17.96
CA GLU A 59 6.72 4.30 18.69
C GLU A 59 5.51 4.46 17.76
N TYR A 60 5.77 4.69 16.47
CA TYR A 60 4.75 4.76 15.43
C TYR A 60 4.60 3.46 14.62
N GLY A 61 5.38 2.42 14.97
CA GLY A 61 5.37 1.12 14.29
C GLY A 61 6.09 1.12 12.93
N SER A 62 6.92 2.11 12.62
CA SER A 62 7.77 2.11 11.43
C SER A 62 9.09 1.40 11.74
N PHE A 63 9.13 0.11 11.41
CA PHE A 63 10.30 -0.73 11.61
C PHE A 63 11.14 -0.70 10.34
N PRO A 64 12.46 -0.43 10.42
CA PRO A 64 13.30 -0.31 9.23
C PRO A 64 13.43 -1.64 8.49
N PHE A 65 13.85 -1.58 7.24
CA PHE A 65 14.05 -2.77 6.40
C PHE A 65 14.93 -3.85 7.06
N SER A 66 15.98 -3.45 7.79
CA SER A 66 16.86 -4.36 8.53
C SER A 66 16.14 -5.23 9.55
N ASP A 67 15.03 -4.75 10.10
CA ASP A 67 14.26 -5.43 11.14
C ASP A 67 13.20 -6.34 10.53
N VAL A 68 12.64 -5.96 9.38
CA VAL A 68 11.58 -6.71 8.70
C VAL A 68 12.15 -7.81 7.80
N LEU A 69 13.27 -7.57 7.13
CA LEU A 69 13.89 -8.50 6.19
C LEU A 69 14.14 -9.90 6.79
N PRO A 70 14.70 -10.06 8.01
CA PRO A 70 14.94 -11.38 8.59
C PRO A 70 13.67 -12.24 8.69
N TYR A 71 12.51 -11.63 8.99
CA TYR A 71 11.23 -12.35 9.04
C TYR A 71 10.79 -12.81 7.65
N ILE A 72 10.95 -11.97 6.62
CA ILE A 72 10.65 -12.33 5.23
C ILE A 72 11.53 -13.51 4.78
N LEU A 73 12.82 -13.47 5.09
CA LEU A 73 13.75 -14.55 4.73
C LEU A 73 13.46 -15.86 5.48
N GLN A 74 13.04 -15.77 6.75
CA GLN A 74 12.66 -16.92 7.55
C GLN A 74 11.45 -17.69 6.99
N GLU A 75 10.55 -16.99 6.28
CA GLU A 75 9.43 -17.60 5.57
C GLU A 75 9.84 -18.27 4.24
N GLY A 76 11.14 -18.32 3.93
CA GLY A 76 11.68 -19.00 2.75
C GLY A 76 11.73 -18.13 1.49
N ILE A 77 11.46 -16.83 1.59
CA ILE A 77 11.59 -15.90 0.46
C ILE A 77 13.08 -15.66 0.20
N PRO A 78 13.56 -15.83 -1.04
CA PRO A 78 14.97 -15.62 -1.34
C PRO A 78 15.31 -14.13 -1.34
N VAL A 79 16.53 -13.78 -0.92
CA VAL A 79 16.95 -12.38 -0.73
C VAL A 79 16.89 -11.55 -2.02
N ASP A 80 17.13 -12.17 -3.17
CA ASP A 80 17.07 -11.53 -4.50
C ASP A 80 15.63 -11.27 -5.00
N ALA A 81 14.62 -11.81 -4.31
CA ALA A 81 13.22 -11.45 -4.51
C ALA A 81 12.82 -10.19 -3.73
N VAL A 82 13.64 -9.73 -2.76
CA VAL A 82 13.32 -8.58 -1.92
C VAL A 82 14.13 -7.36 -2.36
N ILE A 83 13.44 -6.27 -2.66
CA ILE A 83 14.02 -4.98 -3.04
C ILE A 83 13.71 -3.98 -1.93
N HIS A 84 14.70 -3.20 -1.50
CA HIS A 84 14.50 -2.08 -0.59
C HIS A 84 14.45 -0.77 -1.39
N GLU A 85 13.31 -0.09 -1.35
CA GLU A 85 13.19 1.31 -1.72
C GLU A 85 13.43 2.16 -0.46
N ASP A 86 14.63 2.74 -0.38
CA ASP A 86 15.22 3.32 0.83
C ASP A 86 15.22 4.86 0.87
N ARG A 87 14.45 5.52 0.02
CA ARG A 87 14.45 6.98 -0.08
C ARG A 87 13.29 7.62 0.66
N SER A 88 12.17 6.90 0.72
CA SER A 88 10.91 7.45 1.19
C SER A 88 10.79 7.54 2.71
N LEU A 89 10.41 8.71 3.22
CA LEU A 89 10.15 8.97 4.64
C LEU A 89 8.66 9.12 4.95
N ASN A 90 7.80 9.11 3.92
CA ASN A 90 6.35 9.19 4.06
C ASN A 90 5.63 8.55 2.86
N THR A 91 4.32 8.31 2.99
CA THR A 91 3.52 7.62 1.96
C THR A 91 3.52 8.32 0.60
N ARG A 92 3.69 9.64 0.54
CA ARG A 92 3.75 10.37 -0.73
C ARG A 92 5.05 10.09 -1.46
N GLU A 93 6.17 10.11 -0.74
CA GLU A 93 7.47 9.74 -1.28
C GLU A 93 7.49 8.27 -1.71
N GLN A 94 6.87 7.38 -0.93
CA GLN A 94 6.72 5.96 -1.30
C GLN A 94 6.03 5.81 -2.65
N ALA A 95 4.91 6.53 -2.85
CA ALA A 95 4.21 6.55 -4.14
C ALA A 95 5.11 7.05 -5.28
N ILE A 96 5.82 8.15 -5.07
CA ILE A 96 6.71 8.75 -6.08
C ILE A 96 7.82 7.79 -6.49
N GLU A 97 8.58 7.26 -5.54
CA GLU A 97 9.74 6.42 -5.85
C GLU A 97 9.33 5.04 -6.36
N VAL A 98 8.23 4.45 -5.86
CA VAL A 98 7.71 3.17 -6.38
C VAL A 98 7.14 3.31 -7.79
N VAL A 99 6.34 4.35 -8.08
CA VAL A 99 5.82 4.56 -9.44
C VAL A 99 6.96 4.84 -10.42
N LYS A 100 7.95 5.63 -10.02
CA LYS A 100 9.17 5.85 -10.81
C LYS A 100 9.93 4.55 -11.05
N MET A 101 10.09 3.71 -10.01
CA MET A 101 10.72 2.38 -10.15
C MET A 101 9.92 1.51 -11.13
N ALA A 102 8.60 1.48 -11.02
CA ALA A 102 7.74 0.72 -11.92
C ALA A 102 7.89 1.16 -13.38
N ILE A 103 7.92 2.47 -13.65
CA ILE A 103 8.15 3.01 -14.99
C ILE A 103 9.52 2.59 -15.54
N ILE A 104 10.59 2.70 -14.74
CA ILE A 104 11.95 2.33 -15.14
C ILE A 104 12.08 0.82 -15.44
N ASN A 105 11.37 -0.02 -14.69
CA ASN A 105 11.38 -1.47 -14.85
C ASN A 105 10.27 -1.99 -15.77
N GLU A 106 9.53 -1.09 -16.43
CA GLU A 106 8.39 -1.43 -17.30
C GLU A 106 7.28 -2.26 -16.61
N TRP A 107 7.17 -2.17 -15.29
CA TRP A 107 6.12 -2.83 -14.52
C TRP A 107 4.77 -2.18 -14.81
N LYS A 108 3.76 -3.01 -15.05
CA LYS A 108 2.39 -2.61 -15.39
C LYS A 108 1.42 -2.84 -14.25
N ARG A 109 1.69 -3.78 -13.35
CA ARG A 109 0.76 -4.19 -12.29
C ARG A 109 1.46 -4.25 -10.96
N LEU A 110 0.96 -3.48 -9.99
CA LEU A 110 1.51 -3.41 -8.64
C LEU A 110 0.44 -3.79 -7.62
N VAL A 111 0.81 -4.60 -6.62
CA VAL A 111 -0.06 -4.94 -5.50
C VAL A 111 0.38 -4.18 -4.26
N LEU A 112 -0.45 -3.28 -3.76
CA LEU A 112 -0.16 -2.46 -2.58
C LEU A 112 -0.58 -3.20 -1.30
N VAL A 113 0.38 -3.42 -0.40
CA VAL A 113 0.18 -4.07 0.90
C VAL A 113 0.35 -3.05 2.02
N ALA A 114 -0.76 -2.75 2.70
CA ALA A 114 -0.80 -1.94 3.91
C ALA A 114 -1.74 -2.54 4.96
N SER A 115 -1.74 -2.00 6.18
CA SER A 115 -2.78 -2.32 7.16
C SER A 115 -4.14 -1.83 6.68
N HIS A 116 -5.21 -2.54 7.06
CA HIS A 116 -6.57 -2.29 6.57
C HIS A 116 -7.01 -0.82 6.64
N GLU A 117 -6.76 -0.16 7.77
CA GLU A 117 -7.11 1.24 8.00
C GLU A 117 -6.27 2.21 7.17
N HIS A 118 -5.02 1.85 6.87
CA HIS A 118 -4.07 2.67 6.13
C HIS A 118 -4.18 2.51 4.61
N GLN A 119 -4.68 1.36 4.14
CA GLN A 119 -4.81 1.02 2.73
C GLN A 119 -5.55 2.10 1.92
N TYR A 120 -6.59 2.70 2.49
CA TYR A 120 -7.38 3.72 1.79
C TYR A 120 -6.53 4.95 1.42
N ARG A 121 -5.77 5.49 2.38
CA ARG A 121 -4.90 6.64 2.12
C ARG A 121 -3.73 6.26 1.22
N ALA A 122 -3.11 5.11 1.46
CA ALA A 122 -2.02 4.62 0.63
C ALA A 122 -2.43 4.50 -0.84
N TYR A 123 -3.56 3.83 -1.11
CA TYR A 123 -4.11 3.68 -2.45
C TYR A 123 -4.36 5.02 -3.14
N LEU A 124 -5.05 5.96 -2.49
CA LEU A 124 -5.33 7.27 -3.07
C LEU A 124 -4.06 8.09 -3.33
N THR A 125 -3.02 7.89 -2.51
CA THR A 125 -1.71 8.53 -2.71
C THR A 125 -1.00 7.97 -3.93
N PHE A 126 -0.93 6.64 -4.05
CA PHE A 126 -0.34 5.97 -5.22
C PHE A 126 -1.10 6.27 -6.50
N LEU A 127 -2.44 6.27 -6.43
CA LEU A 127 -3.26 6.60 -7.58
C LEU A 127 -3.04 8.04 -8.06
N ARG A 128 -2.86 9.00 -7.15
CA ARG A 128 -2.51 10.38 -7.54
C ARG A 128 -1.27 10.41 -8.42
N GLU A 129 -0.21 9.72 -8.00
CA GLU A 129 1.06 9.66 -8.73
C GLU A 129 0.90 8.96 -10.09
N VAL A 130 0.18 7.83 -10.15
CA VAL A 130 -0.14 7.13 -11.41
C VAL A 130 -0.85 8.05 -12.41
N LEU A 131 -1.83 8.82 -11.93
CA LEU A 131 -2.59 9.77 -12.74
C LEU A 131 -1.74 10.97 -13.18
N ASP A 132 -0.90 11.52 -12.29
CA ASP A 132 -0.01 12.64 -12.59
C ASP A 132 1.03 12.29 -13.65
N LYS A 133 1.56 11.06 -13.60
CA LYS A 133 2.48 10.53 -14.62
C LYS A 133 1.79 10.10 -15.90
N LYS A 134 0.45 10.06 -15.92
CA LYS A 134 -0.35 9.50 -17.03
C LYS A 134 0.14 8.10 -17.43
N SER A 135 0.55 7.33 -16.43
CA SER A 135 1.02 5.95 -16.64
C SER A 135 -0.14 5.00 -16.81
N ASP A 136 0.10 3.86 -17.46
CA ASP A 136 -0.84 2.75 -17.59
C ASP A 136 -0.69 1.71 -16.47
N ILE A 137 -0.11 2.11 -15.34
CA ILE A 137 0.08 1.23 -14.19
C ILE A 137 -1.27 0.92 -13.52
N VAL A 138 -1.52 -0.38 -13.36
CA VAL A 138 -2.66 -0.94 -12.63
C VAL A 138 -2.27 -1.20 -11.18
N LEU A 139 -3.03 -0.62 -10.25
CA LEU A 139 -2.85 -0.77 -8.82
C LEU A 139 -3.90 -1.74 -8.27
N TYR A 140 -3.46 -2.74 -7.53
CA TYR A 140 -4.31 -3.65 -6.76
C TYR A 140 -4.11 -3.42 -5.26
N ASN A 141 -5.18 -3.58 -4.49
CA ASN A 141 -5.16 -3.45 -3.04
C ASN A 141 -5.17 -4.83 -2.38
N ALA A 142 -4.17 -5.10 -1.54
CA ALA A 142 -4.11 -6.31 -0.73
C ALA A 142 -3.87 -5.95 0.74
N PRO A 143 -4.83 -5.28 1.41
CA PRO A 143 -4.69 -4.93 2.81
C PRO A 143 -4.54 -6.18 3.68
N VAL A 144 -3.78 -6.04 4.77
CA VAL A 144 -3.70 -7.08 5.81
C VAL A 144 -5.08 -7.29 6.41
N ARG A 145 -5.52 -8.55 6.45
CA ARG A 145 -6.80 -8.96 7.06
C ARG A 145 -6.56 -9.64 8.42
N ASN A 146 -7.64 -9.89 9.16
CA ASN A 146 -7.64 -10.57 10.45
C ASN A 146 -6.89 -9.87 11.61
N LEU A 147 -6.59 -8.58 11.46
CA LEU A 147 -6.10 -7.75 12.55
C LEU A 147 -7.25 -7.36 13.49
N ARG A 148 -7.01 -7.38 14.80
CA ARG A 148 -8.03 -6.97 15.78
C ARG A 148 -8.17 -5.44 15.79
N TRP A 149 -9.42 -4.97 15.80
CA TRP A 149 -9.75 -3.54 15.71
C TRP A 149 -9.59 -2.77 17.02
N PHE A 150 -9.93 -3.40 18.14
CA PHE A 150 -10.00 -2.75 19.46
C PHE A 150 -8.83 -3.11 20.39
N ASN A 151 -7.89 -3.92 19.91
CA ASN A 151 -6.67 -4.19 20.66
C ASN A 151 -5.77 -2.94 20.64
N LYS A 152 -5.23 -2.58 21.80
CA LYS A 152 -4.18 -1.57 21.92
C LYS A 152 -2.84 -2.17 21.50
N SER A 153 -2.22 -1.63 20.45
CA SER A 153 -0.79 -1.83 20.16
C SER A 153 0.04 -0.69 20.77
N ASP A 154 1.36 -0.79 20.66
CA ASP A 154 2.28 0.25 21.13
C ASP A 154 2.05 1.60 20.42
N TRP A 155 1.57 1.57 19.17
CA TRP A 155 1.24 2.73 18.35
C TRP A 155 -0.28 3.01 18.23
N GLY A 156 -1.08 2.51 19.17
CA GLY A 156 -2.50 2.91 19.34
C GLY A 156 -3.55 1.85 18.98
N ILE A 157 -4.83 2.25 18.99
CA ILE A 157 -5.97 1.37 18.67
C ILE A 157 -6.32 1.53 17.20
N ARG A 158 -6.45 0.42 16.48
CA ARG A 158 -6.68 0.42 15.02
C ARG A 158 -7.99 1.10 14.62
N PHE A 159 -9.04 0.97 15.43
CA PHE A 159 -10.31 1.67 15.23
C PHE A 159 -10.15 3.20 15.29
N GLU A 160 -9.39 3.72 16.26
CA GLU A 160 -9.11 5.16 16.36
C GLU A 160 -8.19 5.65 15.24
N ARG A 161 -7.21 4.83 14.86
CA ARG A 161 -6.32 5.11 13.71
C ARG A 161 -7.11 5.20 12.40
N LEU A 162 -8.18 4.42 12.22
CA LEU A 162 -9.06 4.55 11.06
C LEU A 162 -9.68 5.94 10.97
N GLU A 163 -10.16 6.50 12.08
CA GLU A 163 -10.68 7.87 12.12
C GLU A 163 -9.59 8.88 11.74
N GLN A 164 -8.39 8.72 12.30
CA GLN A 164 -7.23 9.57 11.98
C GLN A 164 -6.83 9.46 10.50
N GLU A 165 -6.93 8.28 9.89
CA GLU A 165 -6.66 8.10 8.47
C GLU A 165 -7.64 8.88 7.60
N PHE A 166 -8.93 8.94 7.96
CA PHE A 166 -9.89 9.76 7.22
C PHE A 166 -9.69 11.27 7.42
N VAL A 167 -9.30 11.72 8.61
CA VAL A 167 -8.87 13.12 8.83
C VAL A 167 -7.66 13.46 7.96
N ARG A 168 -6.70 12.54 7.85
CA ARG A 168 -5.53 12.70 6.97
C ARG A 168 -5.92 12.69 5.50
N ILE A 169 -6.86 11.84 5.09
CA ILE A 169 -7.36 11.81 3.71
C ILE A 169 -7.98 13.17 3.35
N GLU A 170 -8.82 13.74 4.20
CA GLU A 170 -9.41 15.07 3.97
C GLU A 170 -8.33 16.15 3.85
N ARG A 171 -7.39 16.19 4.81
CA ARG A 171 -6.28 17.14 4.82
C ARG A 171 -5.43 17.03 3.56
N TYR A 172 -4.99 15.83 3.19
CA TYR A 172 -4.09 15.64 2.05
C TYR A 172 -4.79 15.76 0.71
N SER A 173 -6.11 15.52 0.64
CA SER A 173 -6.92 15.83 -0.55
C SER A 173 -6.95 17.34 -0.81
N GLN A 174 -7.07 18.18 0.23
CA GLN A 174 -7.01 19.65 0.08
C GLN A 174 -5.65 20.15 -0.41
N LEU A 175 -4.56 19.42 -0.13
CA LEU A 175 -3.23 19.71 -0.64
C LEU A 175 -2.99 19.16 -2.07
N GLY A 176 -3.96 18.45 -2.66
CA GLY A 176 -3.80 17.79 -3.95
C GLY A 176 -2.86 16.58 -3.93
N HIS A 177 -2.54 16.05 -2.76
CA HIS A 177 -1.61 14.91 -2.62
C HIS A 177 -2.28 13.55 -2.86
N LEU A 178 -3.62 13.50 -2.92
CA LEU A 178 -4.40 12.29 -3.10
C LEU A 178 -5.28 12.41 -4.34
N ALA A 179 -5.55 11.28 -4.99
CA ALA A 179 -6.60 11.19 -5.98
C ALA A 179 -7.96 11.42 -5.30
N THR A 180 -8.84 12.15 -5.97
CA THR A 180 -10.23 12.31 -5.50
C THR A 180 -10.96 10.97 -5.56
N TYR A 181 -12.00 10.81 -4.75
CA TYR A 181 -12.85 9.62 -4.81
C TYR A 181 -13.46 9.41 -6.20
N ARG A 182 -13.77 10.51 -6.91
CA ARG A 182 -14.30 10.44 -8.27
C ARG A 182 -13.26 9.95 -9.27
N GLU A 183 -12.01 10.41 -9.17
CA GLU A 183 -10.90 9.89 -9.97
C GLU A 183 -10.67 8.41 -9.69
N ALA A 184 -10.70 7.98 -8.42
CA ALA A 184 -10.60 6.56 -8.04
C ALA A 184 -11.71 5.70 -8.67
N ILE A 185 -12.96 6.16 -8.63
CA ILE A 185 -14.09 5.46 -9.27
C ILE A 185 -13.91 5.38 -10.80
N ASN A 186 -13.46 6.46 -11.43
CA ASN A 186 -13.24 6.47 -12.88
C ASN A 186 -12.05 5.58 -13.27
N TYR A 187 -10.98 5.60 -12.48
CA TYR A 187 -9.84 4.71 -12.63
C TYR A 187 -10.25 3.25 -12.50
N GLN A 188 -11.09 2.92 -11.51
CA GLN A 188 -11.59 1.55 -11.33
C GLN A 188 -12.33 1.04 -12.58
N LYS A 189 -13.17 1.86 -13.20
CA LYS A 189 -13.84 1.50 -14.47
C LYS A 189 -12.86 1.24 -15.61
N TRP A 190 -11.79 2.01 -15.70
CA TRP A 190 -10.74 1.80 -16.69
C TRP A 190 -9.96 0.52 -16.39
N LYS A 191 -9.60 0.29 -15.12
CA LYS A 191 -8.88 -0.88 -14.63
C LYS A 191 -9.58 -2.19 -14.95
N GLU A 192 -10.92 -2.23 -14.85
CA GLU A 192 -11.72 -3.41 -15.18
C GLU A 192 -11.70 -3.80 -16.68
N LEU A 193 -11.16 -2.93 -17.54
CA LEU A 193 -11.00 -3.18 -18.97
C LEU A 193 -9.58 -3.63 -19.35
N GLN A 194 -8.65 -3.71 -18.39
CA GLN A 194 -7.24 -4.06 -18.61
C GLN A 194 -6.93 -5.56 -18.46
#